data_AF-A0A7R9XSE3-F1
#
_entry.id   AF-A0A7R9XSE3-F1
#
_cell.length_a   1.000
_cell.length_b   1.000
_cell.length_c   1.000
_cell.angle_alpha   90.00
_cell.angle_beta   90.00
_cell.angle_gamma   90.00
#
_symmetry.space_group_name_H-M   'P 1'
#
loop_
_entity.id
_entity.type
_entity.pdbx_description
1 polymer ?
#
loop_
_entity_poly.entity_id
_entity_poly.type
_entity_poly.pdbx_seq_one_letter_code
_entity_poly.pdbx_strand_id
1 'polypeptide(L)'
;MTTPAIDELDAALALADDARAAVGDVQRALRANGRDARDGDAVANAIRRLARTAEKIDVTWRAVVASDGYRSMAREDALEDGEAREARAGARAREGGDGDGKGASGLAASAREANARGGVRAETSADDDGTLVRVIAPGAFDARWRANDPANAATTTARAVDGGVTAAHAALSDRLLEFAADALARAGDADAASIEILAWLEDLRDVFVVPDFASGGRVLAPDPSRGGVLVPGRLLPGRVARA
;
A
#
# COMPACT_ATOMS: atom_id res chain seq x y z
N MET A 1 9.14 -21.19 28.71
CA MET A 1 8.27 -20.09 28.27
C MET A 1 8.41 -20.00 26.77
N THR A 2 7.55 -20.71 26.05
CA THR A 2 7.46 -20.61 24.59
C THR A 2 6.83 -19.26 24.26
N THR A 3 7.48 -18.53 23.37
CA THR A 3 7.09 -17.17 23.00
C THR A 3 5.74 -17.23 22.28
N PRO A 4 4.72 -16.44 22.67
CA PRO A 4 3.38 -16.46 22.03
C PRO A 4 3.41 -16.27 20.50
N ALA A 5 4.49 -15.69 19.96
CA ALA A 5 4.72 -15.55 18.52
C ALA A 5 4.98 -16.89 17.78
N ILE A 6 5.50 -17.92 18.45
CA ILE A 6 5.74 -19.23 17.82
C ILE A 6 4.44 -20.01 17.70
N ASP A 7 3.61 -19.99 18.75
CA ASP A 7 2.30 -20.66 18.75
C ASP A 7 1.33 -20.01 17.73
N GLU A 8 1.42 -18.69 17.54
CA GLU A 8 0.67 -17.96 16.49
C GLU A 8 1.16 -18.28 15.07
N LEU A 9 2.47 -18.45 14.88
CA LEU A 9 3.05 -18.83 13.58
C LEU A 9 2.71 -20.28 13.21
N ASP A 10 2.74 -21.19 14.19
CA ASP A 10 2.35 -22.59 14.00
C ASP A 10 0.84 -22.71 13.70
N ALA A 11 -0.01 -21.88 14.34
CA ALA A 11 -1.42 -21.80 14.02
C ALA A 11 -1.67 -21.27 12.58
N ALA A 12 -0.89 -20.29 12.13
CA ALA A 12 -0.96 -19.77 10.77
C ALA A 12 -0.50 -20.81 9.72
N LEU A 13 0.57 -21.55 10.02
CA LEU A 13 1.07 -22.65 9.18
C LEU A 13 0.05 -23.79 9.07
N ALA A 14 -0.55 -24.21 10.19
CA ALA A 14 -1.62 -25.21 10.19
C ALA A 14 -2.84 -24.78 9.35
N LEU A 15 -3.19 -23.48 9.40
CA LEU A 15 -4.29 -22.92 8.62
C LEU A 15 -3.98 -22.90 7.11
N ALA A 16 -2.73 -22.64 6.74
CA ALA A 16 -2.26 -22.66 5.35
C ALA A 16 -2.25 -24.09 4.78
N ASP A 17 -1.88 -25.08 5.58
CA ASP A 17 -1.91 -26.49 5.18
C ASP A 17 -3.35 -27.02 5.01
N ASP A 18 -4.28 -26.62 5.90
CA ASP A 18 -5.71 -26.89 5.75
C ASP A 18 -6.29 -26.26 4.48
N ALA A 19 -5.86 -25.05 4.13
CA ALA A 19 -6.27 -24.38 2.90
C ALA A 19 -5.74 -25.11 1.65
N ARG A 20 -4.48 -25.56 1.66
CA ARG A 20 -3.90 -26.38 0.59
C ARG A 20 -4.64 -27.71 0.44
N ALA A 21 -4.99 -28.38 1.54
CA ALA A 21 -5.76 -29.62 1.51
C ALA A 21 -7.14 -29.41 0.88
N ALA A 22 -7.84 -28.33 1.25
CA ALA A 22 -9.14 -27.98 0.67
C ALA A 22 -9.05 -27.67 -0.84
N VAL A 23 -8.00 -26.99 -1.29
CA VAL A 23 -7.73 -26.75 -2.73
C VAL A 23 -7.47 -28.09 -3.46
N GLY A 24 -6.71 -28.99 -2.85
CA GLY A 24 -6.44 -30.32 -3.39
C GLY A 24 -7.68 -31.18 -3.56
N ASP A 25 -8.62 -31.10 -2.61
CA ASP A 25 -9.92 -31.78 -2.69
C ASP A 25 -10.81 -31.20 -3.79
N VAL A 26 -10.84 -29.87 -3.97
CA VAL A 26 -11.53 -29.21 -5.09
C VAL A 26 -10.95 -29.64 -6.43
N GLN A 27 -9.62 -29.69 -6.56
CA GLN A 27 -8.97 -30.14 -7.79
C GLN A 27 -9.24 -31.62 -8.10
N ARG A 28 -9.28 -32.50 -7.07
CA ARG A 28 -9.67 -33.90 -7.24
C ARG A 28 -11.14 -34.04 -7.66
N ALA A 29 -12.05 -33.28 -7.04
CA ALA A 29 -13.46 -33.27 -7.39
C ALA A 29 -13.71 -32.74 -8.81
N LEU A 30 -12.97 -31.71 -9.24
CA LEU A 30 -13.03 -31.18 -10.61
C LEU A 30 -12.46 -32.16 -11.65
N ARG A 31 -11.40 -32.91 -11.31
CA ARG A 31 -10.84 -33.95 -12.19
C ARG A 31 -11.71 -35.20 -12.29
N ALA A 32 -12.46 -35.52 -11.23
CA ALA A 32 -13.43 -36.62 -11.22
C ALA A 32 -14.72 -36.26 -11.97
N ASN A 33 -14.98 -34.98 -12.23
CA ASN A 33 -16.24 -34.50 -12.77
C ASN A 33 -16.35 -34.75 -14.28
N GLY A 34 -16.96 -35.87 -14.58
CA GLY A 34 -17.47 -36.22 -15.89
C GLY A 34 -18.49 -37.34 -15.77
N ARG A 35 -19.63 -37.11 -15.07
CA ARG A 35 -20.97 -37.59 -15.52
C ARG A 35 -22.23 -37.38 -14.66
N ASP A 36 -22.25 -36.85 -13.42
CA ASP A 36 -23.52 -36.81 -12.66
C ASP A 36 -23.78 -35.60 -11.74
N ALA A 37 -25.06 -35.20 -11.62
CA ALA A 37 -25.53 -34.03 -10.87
C ALA A 37 -25.24 -34.06 -9.35
N ARG A 38 -24.95 -35.24 -8.77
CA ARG A 38 -24.54 -35.38 -7.36
C ARG A 38 -23.15 -34.81 -7.07
N ASP A 39 -22.30 -34.66 -8.09
CA ASP A 39 -20.94 -34.10 -7.94
C ASP A 39 -20.95 -32.56 -7.91
N GLY A 40 -22.03 -31.92 -8.41
CA GLY A 40 -22.20 -30.46 -8.34
C GLY A 40 -22.32 -29.94 -6.91
N ASP A 41 -23.05 -30.65 -6.06
CA ASP A 41 -23.21 -30.32 -4.63
C ASP A 41 -21.91 -30.52 -3.85
N ALA A 42 -21.10 -31.52 -4.21
CA ALA A 42 -19.79 -31.77 -3.62
C ALA A 42 -18.81 -30.64 -3.94
N VAL A 43 -18.78 -30.18 -5.20
CA VAL A 43 -17.98 -29.03 -5.64
C VAL A 43 -18.45 -27.74 -4.95
N ALA A 44 -19.77 -27.51 -4.86
CA ALA A 44 -20.33 -26.34 -4.19
C ALA A 44 -20.02 -26.32 -2.68
N ASN A 45 -20.01 -27.48 -2.02
CA ASN A 45 -19.61 -27.59 -0.61
C ASN A 45 -18.10 -27.37 -0.42
N ALA A 46 -17.28 -27.87 -1.35
CA ALA A 46 -15.84 -27.67 -1.31
C ALA A 46 -15.46 -26.19 -1.52
N ILE A 47 -16.11 -25.49 -2.45
CA ILE A 47 -15.96 -24.04 -2.66
C ILE A 47 -16.41 -23.25 -1.41
N ARG A 48 -17.55 -23.60 -0.82
CA ARG A 48 -18.02 -22.96 0.44
C ARG A 48 -17.07 -23.19 1.60
N ARG A 49 -16.45 -24.37 1.70
CA ARG A 49 -15.44 -24.66 2.71
C ARG A 49 -14.19 -23.81 2.48
N LEU A 50 -13.75 -23.67 1.22
CA LEU A 50 -12.61 -22.84 0.84
C LEU A 50 -12.83 -21.36 1.19
N ALA A 51 -14.03 -20.83 0.91
CA ALA A 51 -14.38 -19.45 1.24
C ALA A 51 -14.35 -19.18 2.76
N ARG A 52 -14.84 -20.11 3.59
CA ARG A 52 -14.76 -20.00 5.06
C ARG A 52 -13.33 -20.12 5.59
N THR A 53 -12.49 -20.93 4.96
CA THR A 53 -11.07 -21.02 5.33
C THR A 53 -10.34 -19.73 4.95
N ALA A 54 -10.63 -19.14 3.78
CA ALA A 54 -10.07 -17.86 3.37
C ALA A 54 -10.49 -16.71 4.30
N GLU A 55 -11.75 -16.68 4.74
CA GLU A 55 -12.25 -15.70 5.71
C GLU A 55 -11.54 -15.84 7.08
N LYS A 56 -11.30 -17.07 7.54
CA LYS A 56 -10.49 -17.29 8.75
C LYS A 56 -9.05 -16.84 8.59
N ILE A 57 -8.44 -17.05 7.42
CA ILE A 57 -7.09 -16.57 7.13
C ILE A 57 -7.03 -15.04 7.17
N ASP A 58 -8.03 -14.35 6.61
CA ASP A 58 -8.11 -12.89 6.64
C ASP A 58 -8.25 -12.34 8.07
N VAL A 59 -9.09 -12.95 8.91
CA VAL A 59 -9.24 -12.56 10.32
C VAL A 59 -7.96 -12.80 11.12
N THR A 60 -7.30 -13.95 10.94
CA THR A 60 -6.04 -14.27 11.63
C THR A 60 -4.91 -13.35 11.17
N TRP A 61 -4.82 -13.07 9.86
CA TRP A 61 -3.83 -12.14 9.32
C TRP A 61 -4.02 -10.72 9.86
N ARG A 62 -5.27 -10.25 9.98
CA ARG A 62 -5.60 -8.97 10.62
C ARG A 62 -5.17 -8.92 12.09
N ALA A 63 -5.32 -10.02 12.83
CA ALA A 63 -4.90 -10.10 14.24
C ALA A 63 -3.36 -10.07 14.39
N VAL A 64 -2.64 -10.73 13.48
CA VAL A 64 -1.17 -10.72 13.44
C VAL A 64 -0.65 -9.32 13.06
N VAL A 65 -1.21 -8.70 12.01
CA VAL A 65 -0.86 -7.34 11.59
C VAL A 65 -1.16 -6.31 12.68
N ALA A 66 -2.27 -6.45 13.41
CA ALA A 66 -2.60 -5.59 14.54
C ALA A 66 -1.61 -5.76 15.72
N SER A 67 -1.13 -6.97 15.98
CA SER A 67 -0.13 -7.25 17.03
C SER A 67 1.27 -6.73 16.66
N ASP A 68 1.67 -6.86 15.40
CA ASP A 68 2.94 -6.30 14.91
C ASP A 68 2.91 -4.77 14.84
N GLY A 69 1.77 -4.18 14.49
CA GLY A 69 1.56 -2.73 14.59
C GLY A 69 1.73 -2.19 16.01
N TYR A 70 1.26 -2.93 17.02
CA TYR A 70 1.46 -2.56 18.43
C TYR A 70 2.93 -2.67 18.89
N ARG A 71 3.68 -3.67 18.40
CA ARG A 71 5.12 -3.81 18.68
C ARG A 71 5.98 -2.79 17.93
N SER A 72 5.55 -2.35 16.75
CA SER A 72 6.20 -1.28 15.98
C SER A 72 6.05 0.07 16.67
N MET A 73 4.84 0.44 17.14
CA MET A 73 4.62 1.69 17.89
C MET A 73 5.48 1.76 19.16
N ALA A 74 5.55 0.68 19.94
CA ALA A 74 6.38 0.66 21.16
C ALA A 74 7.89 0.78 20.88
N ARG A 75 8.34 0.48 19.65
CA ARG A 75 9.73 0.60 19.22
C ARG A 75 10.02 1.98 18.62
N GLU A 76 9.04 2.59 17.95
CA GLU A 76 9.09 3.97 17.45
C GLU A 76 9.09 5.00 18.60
N ASP A 77 8.28 4.81 19.65
CA ASP A 77 8.30 5.68 20.84
C ASP A 77 9.69 5.70 21.51
N ALA A 78 10.38 4.55 21.53
CA ALA A 78 11.73 4.44 22.08
C ALA A 78 12.81 5.08 21.19
N LEU A 79 12.55 5.22 19.88
CA LEU A 79 13.44 5.86 18.91
C LEU A 79 13.19 7.39 18.84
N GLU A 80 11.94 7.86 18.96
CA GLU A 80 11.60 9.28 19.06
C GLU A 80 12.26 9.94 20.28
N ASP A 81 12.35 9.25 21.42
CA ASP A 81 13.05 9.72 22.62
C ASP A 81 14.59 9.80 22.45
N GLY A 82 15.14 9.06 21.50
CA GLY A 82 16.54 9.11 21.09
C GLY A 82 16.83 10.24 20.11
N GLU A 83 16.02 10.38 19.06
CA GLU A 83 16.16 11.39 18.02
C GLU A 83 15.86 12.82 18.53
N ALA A 84 14.92 12.97 19.47
CA ALA A 84 14.65 14.25 20.12
C ALA A 84 15.85 14.79 20.92
N ARG A 85 16.76 13.92 21.40
CA ARG A 85 18.02 14.33 22.05
C ARG A 85 19.07 14.77 21.03
N GLU A 86 19.16 14.12 19.88
CA GLU A 86 20.10 14.49 18.82
C GLU A 86 19.70 15.78 18.09
N ALA A 87 18.40 16.01 17.87
CA ALA A 87 17.88 17.24 17.25
C ALA A 87 18.21 18.50 18.07
N ARG A 88 18.23 18.41 19.41
CA ARG A 88 18.63 19.54 20.28
C ARG A 88 20.13 19.85 20.23
N ALA A 89 20.96 18.88 19.85
CA ALA A 89 22.40 19.09 19.66
C ALA A 89 22.71 19.73 18.29
N GLY A 90 21.94 19.40 17.24
CA GLY A 90 22.12 19.93 15.88
C GLY A 90 21.63 21.36 15.67
N ALA A 91 20.58 21.80 16.38
CA ALA A 91 19.93 23.11 16.17
C ALA A 91 20.79 24.33 16.57
N ARG A 92 21.90 24.17 17.30
CA ARG A 92 22.81 25.29 17.64
C ARG A 92 23.83 25.64 16.55
N ALA A 93 23.92 24.87 15.47
CA ALA A 93 25.02 24.97 14.50
C ALA A 93 24.68 25.64 13.16
N ARG A 94 23.43 26.03 12.89
CA ARG A 94 23.02 26.51 11.56
C ARG A 94 22.00 27.66 11.62
N GLU A 95 22.44 28.81 12.11
CA GLU A 95 21.84 30.10 11.73
C GLU A 95 22.81 30.81 10.79
N GLY A 96 22.42 30.95 9.52
CA GLY A 96 23.17 31.71 8.52
C GLY A 96 22.95 31.19 7.11
N GLY A 97 21.97 31.77 6.40
CA GLY A 97 21.80 31.56 4.96
C GLY A 97 20.39 31.85 4.47
N ASP A 98 20.05 33.13 4.36
CA ASP A 98 18.86 33.60 3.64
C ASP A 98 19.06 33.39 2.13
N GLY A 99 18.18 32.59 1.52
CA GLY A 99 18.06 32.41 0.08
C GLY A 99 16.60 32.16 -0.27
N ASP A 100 16.04 33.00 -1.13
CA ASP A 100 14.63 33.05 -1.52
C ASP A 100 14.12 31.73 -2.14
N GLY A 101 13.63 30.82 -1.29
CA GLY A 101 13.03 29.53 -1.67
C GLY A 101 11.50 29.56 -1.61
N LYS A 102 10.83 30.10 -2.63
CA LYS A 102 9.36 30.06 -2.69
C LYS A 102 8.79 28.70 -3.13
N GLY A 103 9.51 27.91 -3.94
CA GLY A 103 9.04 26.60 -4.43
C GLY A 103 9.03 25.50 -3.36
N ALA A 104 10.13 25.31 -2.63
CA ALA A 104 10.22 24.30 -1.57
C ALA A 104 9.25 24.54 -0.39
N SER A 105 8.65 25.73 -0.29
CA SER A 105 7.78 26.10 0.83
C SER A 105 6.39 25.49 0.75
N GLY A 106 5.85 25.28 -0.46
CA GLY A 106 4.50 24.77 -0.70
C GLY A 106 4.39 23.27 -0.42
N LEU A 107 5.19 22.47 -1.13
CA LEU A 107 5.19 21.02 -0.97
C LEU A 107 5.55 20.56 0.45
N ALA A 108 6.53 21.20 1.10
CA ALA A 108 6.89 20.90 2.49
C ALA A 108 5.78 21.30 3.48
N ALA A 109 4.98 22.33 3.19
CA ALA A 109 3.79 22.65 3.97
C ALA A 109 2.72 21.57 3.77
N SER A 110 2.41 21.19 2.53
CA SER A 110 1.44 20.14 2.21
C SER A 110 1.80 18.79 2.84
N ALA A 111 3.09 18.42 2.84
CA ALA A 111 3.58 17.22 3.51
C ALA A 111 3.35 17.26 5.03
N ARG A 112 3.62 18.41 5.67
CA ARG A 112 3.35 18.60 7.11
C ARG A 112 1.85 18.52 7.43
N GLU A 113 1.01 19.09 6.58
CA GLU A 113 -0.44 19.01 6.75
C GLU A 113 -0.97 17.58 6.57
N ALA A 114 -0.46 16.84 5.58
CA ALA A 114 -0.80 15.43 5.38
C ALA A 114 -0.39 14.58 6.60
N ASN A 115 0.82 14.82 7.13
CA ASN A 115 1.29 14.18 8.36
C ASN A 115 0.38 14.51 9.56
N ALA A 116 -0.06 15.77 9.69
CA ALA A 116 -0.96 16.18 10.75
C ALA A 116 -2.35 15.53 10.66
N ARG A 117 -2.83 15.23 9.44
CA ARG A 117 -4.07 14.46 9.22
C ARG A 117 -3.91 12.97 9.56
N GLY A 118 -2.68 12.44 9.51
CA GLY A 118 -2.35 11.07 9.93
C GLY A 118 -2.81 9.96 8.98
N GLY A 119 -3.30 10.30 7.78
CA GLY A 119 -3.71 9.31 6.78
C GLY A 119 -2.53 8.65 6.06
N VAL A 120 -1.43 9.39 5.90
CA VAL A 120 -0.17 8.94 5.32
C VAL A 120 0.98 9.63 6.04
N ARG A 121 2.19 9.09 5.91
CA ARG A 121 3.45 9.74 6.29
C ARG A 121 4.16 10.23 5.04
N ALA A 122 4.29 11.54 4.89
CA ALA A 122 4.99 12.22 3.82
C ALA A 122 6.37 12.72 4.30
N GLU A 123 7.41 12.33 3.58
CA GLU A 123 8.80 12.70 3.83
C GLU A 123 9.38 13.38 2.59
N THR A 124 10.17 14.42 2.81
CA THR A 124 10.93 15.10 1.75
C THR A 124 12.40 15.08 2.13
N SER A 125 13.26 14.65 1.20
CA SER A 125 14.71 14.67 1.38
C SER A 125 15.36 15.32 0.16
N ALA A 126 16.32 16.22 0.38
CA ALA A 126 17.06 16.87 -0.68
C ALA A 126 18.39 16.14 -0.93
N ASP A 127 18.73 15.90 -2.18
CA ASP A 127 20.02 15.42 -2.65
C ASP A 127 20.47 16.18 -3.91
N ASP A 128 21.56 15.74 -4.54
CA ASP A 128 22.16 16.37 -5.71
C ASP A 128 21.23 16.37 -6.95
N ASP A 129 20.26 15.46 -7.02
CA ASP A 129 19.31 15.34 -8.13
C ASP A 129 18.00 16.13 -7.87
N GLY A 130 17.88 16.75 -6.69
CA GLY A 130 16.72 17.54 -6.26
C GLY A 130 16.03 16.96 -5.04
N THR A 131 14.74 17.28 -4.87
CA THR A 131 13.96 16.80 -3.72
C THR A 131 13.29 15.47 -4.05
N LEU A 132 13.65 14.42 -3.33
CA LEU A 132 12.91 13.16 -3.31
C LEU A 132 11.74 13.28 -2.34
N VAL A 133 10.55 12.98 -2.82
CA VAL A 133 9.34 12.87 -2.00
C VAL A 133 9.04 11.40 -1.81
N ARG A 134 8.65 11.04 -0.58
CA ARG A 134 8.22 9.71 -0.21
C ARG A 134 6.92 9.79 0.58
N VAL A 135 5.93 8.99 0.21
CA VAL A 135 4.63 8.90 0.87
C VAL A 135 4.37 7.45 1.26
N ILE A 136 4.19 7.24 2.55
CA ILE A 136 4.02 5.92 3.15
C ILE A 136 2.59 5.85 3.71
N ALA A 137 1.79 4.94 3.16
CA ALA A 137 0.54 4.52 3.75
C ALA A 137 0.79 3.20 4.51
N PRO A 138 0.79 3.19 5.85
CA PRO A 138 1.12 1.99 6.63
C PRO A 138 0.26 0.77 6.24
N GLY A 139 0.92 -0.37 6.00
CA GLY A 139 0.25 -1.60 5.57
C GLY A 139 -0.30 -1.60 4.14
N ALA A 140 -0.15 -0.50 3.41
CA ALA A 140 -0.64 -0.33 2.04
C ALA A 140 0.51 -0.18 1.05
N PHE A 141 1.23 0.95 1.06
CA PHE A 141 2.28 1.23 0.07
C PHE A 141 3.34 2.22 0.59
N ASP A 142 4.50 2.20 -0.07
CA ASP A 142 5.56 3.21 -0.03
C ASP A 142 5.74 3.72 -1.47
N ALA A 143 5.29 4.95 -1.72
CA ALA A 143 5.38 5.63 -3.00
C ALA A 143 6.46 6.71 -2.96
N ARG A 144 7.19 6.88 -4.06
CA ARG A 144 8.26 7.87 -4.17
C ARG A 144 8.31 8.49 -5.56
N TRP A 145 8.76 9.74 -5.63
CA TRP A 145 9.00 10.46 -6.87
C TRP A 145 9.98 11.63 -6.64
N ARG A 146 10.52 12.19 -7.73
CA ARG A 146 11.30 13.42 -7.69
C ARG A 146 10.38 14.63 -7.85
N ALA A 147 10.40 15.57 -6.91
CA ALA A 147 9.52 16.74 -6.93
C ALA A 147 9.73 17.64 -8.16
N ASN A 148 10.96 17.69 -8.68
CA ASN A 148 11.34 18.44 -9.88
C ASN A 148 10.99 17.72 -11.19
N ASP A 149 10.71 16.43 -11.16
CA ASP A 149 10.34 15.62 -12.34
C ASP A 149 9.38 14.48 -11.93
N PRO A 150 8.15 14.80 -11.52
CA PRO A 150 7.24 13.85 -10.90
C PRO A 150 6.72 12.76 -11.86
N ALA A 151 6.81 12.98 -13.18
CA ALA A 151 6.36 12.04 -14.20
C ALA A 151 7.48 11.11 -14.72
N ASN A 152 8.64 11.09 -14.05
CA ASN A 152 9.78 10.30 -14.48
C ASN A 152 9.64 8.82 -14.08
N ALA A 153 9.49 7.94 -15.07
CA ALA A 153 9.36 6.50 -14.87
C ALA A 153 10.53 5.83 -14.11
N ALA A 154 11.72 6.44 -14.08
CA ALA A 154 12.86 5.89 -13.36
C ALA A 154 12.79 6.15 -11.84
N THR A 155 12.10 7.19 -11.41
CA THR A 155 12.09 7.62 -10.00
C THR A 155 10.70 7.53 -9.37
N THR A 156 9.64 7.66 -10.17
CA THR A 156 8.25 7.59 -9.74
C THR A 156 7.79 6.14 -9.66
N THR A 157 7.68 5.62 -8.43
CA THR A 157 7.40 4.20 -8.17
C THR A 157 6.61 4.01 -6.88
N ALA A 158 5.88 2.89 -6.78
CA ALA A 158 5.21 2.44 -5.56
C ALA A 158 5.51 0.97 -5.29
N ARG A 159 5.71 0.63 -4.01
CA ARG A 159 6.05 -0.71 -3.53
C ARG A 159 5.36 -1.01 -2.22
N ALA A 160 5.39 -2.25 -1.78
CA ALA A 160 4.98 -2.61 -0.43
C ALA A 160 5.94 -1.96 0.59
N VAL A 161 5.44 -1.68 1.79
CA VAL A 161 6.23 -0.98 2.84
C VAL A 161 7.48 -1.78 3.25
N ASP A 162 7.44 -3.11 3.12
CA ASP A 162 8.57 -4.03 3.34
C ASP A 162 9.57 -4.10 2.15
N GLY A 163 9.31 -3.33 1.08
CA GLY A 163 10.18 -3.21 -0.09
C GLY A 163 9.79 -4.12 -1.27
N GLY A 164 8.81 -5.01 -1.13
CA GLY A 164 8.39 -5.91 -2.20
C GLY A 164 7.61 -5.22 -3.33
N VAL A 165 7.81 -5.66 -4.58
CA VAL A 165 6.96 -5.25 -5.71
C VAL A 165 6.00 -6.38 -6.07
N THR A 166 4.71 -6.12 -5.92
CA THR A 166 3.63 -7.02 -6.33
C THR A 166 2.95 -6.50 -7.60
N ALA A 167 2.13 -7.32 -8.26
CA ALA A 167 1.35 -6.86 -9.41
C ALA A 167 0.44 -5.65 -9.10
N ALA A 168 -0.09 -5.55 -7.89
CA ALA A 168 -0.92 -4.42 -7.46
C ALA A 168 -0.10 -3.14 -7.24
N HIS A 169 1.10 -3.26 -6.66
CA HIS A 169 2.02 -2.14 -6.50
C HIS A 169 2.61 -1.66 -7.83
N ALA A 170 2.84 -2.58 -8.76
CA ALA A 170 3.17 -2.23 -10.14
C ALA A 170 1.99 -1.50 -10.81
N ALA A 171 0.74 -1.86 -10.53
CA ALA A 171 -0.43 -1.15 -11.06
C ALA A 171 -0.52 0.27 -10.46
N LEU A 172 -0.27 0.40 -9.16
CA LEU A 172 -0.18 1.69 -8.50
C LEU A 172 0.95 2.56 -9.09
N SER A 173 2.11 1.99 -9.39
CA SER A 173 3.22 2.73 -10.04
C SER A 173 2.81 3.28 -11.40
N ASP A 174 2.17 2.46 -12.24
CA ASP A 174 1.68 2.92 -13.55
C ASP A 174 0.61 4.01 -13.40
N ARG A 175 -0.35 3.83 -12.48
CA ARG A 175 -1.39 4.83 -12.24
C ARG A 175 -0.83 6.13 -11.69
N LEU A 176 0.19 6.04 -10.82
CA LEU A 176 0.89 7.19 -10.29
C LEU A 176 1.61 7.96 -11.40
N LEU A 177 2.25 7.26 -12.34
CA LEU A 177 2.90 7.89 -13.51
C LEU A 177 1.91 8.59 -14.43
N GLU A 178 0.78 7.95 -14.74
CA GLU A 178 -0.28 8.55 -15.54
C GLU A 178 -0.86 9.78 -14.83
N PHE A 179 -1.18 9.67 -13.54
CA PHE A 179 -1.69 10.79 -12.74
C PHE A 179 -0.67 11.93 -12.65
N ALA A 180 0.62 11.64 -12.46
CA ALA A 180 1.68 12.63 -12.41
C ALA A 180 1.84 13.39 -13.73
N ALA A 181 1.75 12.70 -14.87
CA ALA A 181 1.79 13.33 -16.19
C ALA A 181 0.58 14.26 -16.40
N ASP A 182 -0.63 13.82 -16.03
CA ASP A 182 -1.85 14.62 -16.11
C ASP A 182 -1.82 15.82 -15.15
N ALA A 183 -1.34 15.62 -13.92
CA ALA A 183 -1.18 16.69 -12.93
C ALA A 183 -0.17 17.74 -13.41
N LEU A 184 0.97 17.31 -13.96
CA LEU A 184 1.97 18.21 -14.52
C LEU A 184 1.40 19.01 -15.71
N ALA A 185 0.64 18.36 -16.59
CA ALA A 185 0.00 19.02 -17.72
C ALA A 185 -1.08 20.04 -17.29
N ARG A 186 -1.81 19.77 -16.20
CA ARG A 186 -2.85 20.68 -15.65
C ARG A 186 -2.27 21.82 -14.84
N ALA A 187 -1.31 21.55 -13.96
CA ALA A 187 -0.73 22.52 -13.04
C ALA A 187 0.27 23.45 -13.74
N GLY A 188 1.00 22.94 -14.75
CA GLY A 188 2.01 23.69 -15.49
C GLY A 188 3.37 23.80 -14.78
N ASP A 189 3.48 23.33 -13.54
CA ASP A 189 4.72 23.25 -12.78
C ASP A 189 4.80 21.97 -11.92
N ALA A 190 6.03 21.54 -11.62
CA ALA A 190 6.31 20.27 -10.97
C ALA A 190 6.01 20.27 -9.47
N ASP A 191 6.06 21.44 -8.81
CA ASP A 191 5.78 21.56 -7.37
C ASP A 191 4.28 21.41 -7.11
N ALA A 192 3.46 22.14 -7.86
CA ALA A 192 2.01 22.03 -7.82
C ALA A 192 1.55 20.61 -8.21
N ALA A 193 2.15 19.99 -9.23
CA ALA A 193 1.88 18.60 -9.57
C ALA A 193 2.23 17.64 -8.43
N SER A 194 3.35 17.87 -7.72
CA SER A 194 3.74 17.07 -6.55
C SER A 194 2.75 17.21 -5.38
N ILE A 195 2.18 18.40 -5.17
CA ILE A 195 1.12 18.61 -4.17
C ILE A 195 -0.15 17.84 -4.54
N GLU A 196 -0.54 17.84 -5.82
CA GLU A 196 -1.67 17.06 -6.29
C GLU A 196 -1.45 15.54 -6.16
N ILE A 197 -0.24 15.06 -6.47
CA ILE A 197 0.15 13.66 -6.29
C ILE A 197 0.04 13.25 -4.82
N LEU A 198 0.53 14.09 -3.91
CA LEU A 198 0.43 13.84 -2.47
C LEU A 198 -1.04 13.71 -2.03
N ALA A 199 -1.90 14.63 -2.47
CA ALA A 199 -3.33 14.57 -2.15
C ALA A 199 -3.99 13.29 -2.71
N TRP A 200 -3.69 12.94 -3.97
CA TRP A 200 -4.19 11.72 -4.60
C TRP A 200 -3.76 10.44 -3.87
N LEU A 201 -2.51 10.36 -3.42
CA LEU A 201 -2.03 9.23 -2.63
C LEU A 201 -2.67 9.18 -1.24
N GLU A 202 -2.96 10.33 -0.64
CA GLU A 202 -3.69 10.38 0.63
C GLU A 202 -5.12 9.84 0.50
N ASP A 203 -5.80 10.11 -0.62
CA ASP A 203 -7.12 9.53 -0.92
C ASP A 203 -7.06 8.04 -1.21
N LEU A 204 -5.91 7.54 -1.67
CA LEU A 204 -5.67 6.12 -1.95
C LEU A 204 -5.05 5.35 -0.78
N ARG A 205 -4.84 5.97 0.39
CA ARG A 205 -4.21 5.29 1.55
C ARG A 205 -4.86 3.96 1.94
N ASP A 206 -6.14 3.80 1.64
CA ASP A 206 -6.97 2.64 1.96
C ASP A 206 -7.29 1.76 0.73
N VAL A 207 -6.61 1.98 -0.40
CA VAL A 207 -6.90 1.34 -1.69
C VAL A 207 -6.90 -0.18 -1.63
N PHE A 208 -6.09 -0.77 -0.75
CA PHE A 208 -5.97 -2.22 -0.57
C PHE A 208 -6.97 -2.82 0.43
N VAL A 209 -7.76 -2.00 1.12
CA VAL A 209 -8.62 -2.47 2.22
C VAL A 209 -10.08 -2.05 2.07
N VAL A 210 -10.36 -0.92 1.40
CA VAL A 210 -11.72 -0.44 1.21
C VAL A 210 -12.36 -1.04 -0.05
N PRO A 211 -13.55 -1.65 0.08
CA PRO A 211 -14.32 -2.13 -1.07
C PRO A 211 -14.57 -1.04 -2.10
N ASP A 212 -14.40 -1.39 -3.37
CA ASP A 212 -14.74 -0.52 -4.48
C ASP A 212 -16.13 -0.86 -5.03
N PHE A 213 -17.07 0.06 -4.90
CA PHE A 213 -18.43 -0.10 -5.43
C PHE A 213 -18.46 -0.22 -6.95
N ALA A 214 -17.54 0.43 -7.66
CA ALA A 214 -17.42 0.26 -9.11
C ALA A 214 -16.84 -1.14 -9.47
N SER A 215 -16.33 -1.87 -8.49
CA SER A 215 -15.94 -3.29 -8.58
C SER A 215 -16.98 -4.22 -7.94
N GLY A 216 -18.22 -3.77 -7.81
CA GLY A 216 -19.30 -4.55 -7.18
C GLY A 216 -19.12 -4.76 -5.68
N GLY A 217 -18.48 -3.81 -5.00
CA GLY A 217 -18.20 -3.89 -3.56
C GLY A 217 -17.05 -4.84 -3.22
N ARG A 218 -16.16 -5.12 -4.18
CA ARG A 218 -14.94 -5.91 -3.95
C ARG A 218 -13.74 -4.99 -3.88
N VAL A 219 -12.78 -5.35 -3.03
CA VAL A 219 -11.47 -4.66 -2.96
C VAL A 219 -10.68 -4.95 -4.23
N LEU A 220 -10.59 -6.22 -4.64
CA LEU A 220 -9.84 -6.64 -5.82
C LEU A 220 -10.74 -6.81 -7.05
N ALA A 221 -10.21 -6.43 -8.20
CA ALA A 221 -10.82 -6.63 -9.51
C ALA A 221 -9.78 -7.10 -10.53
N PRO A 222 -10.18 -7.90 -11.54
CA PRO A 222 -9.27 -8.30 -12.61
C PRO A 222 -8.95 -7.10 -13.49
N ASP A 223 -7.67 -6.84 -13.71
CA ASP A 223 -7.18 -5.83 -14.65
C ASP A 223 -6.97 -6.45 -16.04
N PRO A 224 -7.82 -6.14 -17.03
CA PRO A 224 -7.70 -6.69 -18.38
C PRO A 224 -6.41 -6.26 -19.08
N SER A 225 -5.89 -5.07 -18.77
CA SER A 225 -4.64 -4.56 -19.36
C SER A 225 -3.41 -5.35 -18.91
N ARG A 226 -3.54 -6.08 -17.80
CA ARG A 226 -2.52 -6.94 -17.19
C ARG A 226 -2.84 -8.43 -17.31
N GLY A 227 -3.62 -8.81 -18.31
CA GLY A 227 -3.98 -10.22 -18.54
C GLY A 227 -4.91 -10.81 -17.48
N GLY A 228 -5.70 -9.98 -16.79
CA GLY A 228 -6.69 -10.40 -15.80
C GLY A 228 -6.16 -10.59 -14.39
N VAL A 229 -4.95 -10.11 -14.10
CA VAL A 229 -4.38 -10.13 -12.73
C VAL A 229 -5.25 -9.33 -11.78
N LEU A 230 -5.47 -9.86 -10.58
CA LEU A 230 -6.25 -9.19 -9.54
C LEU A 230 -5.43 -8.05 -8.91
N VAL A 231 -5.97 -6.84 -8.97
CA VAL A 231 -5.42 -5.63 -8.35
C VAL A 231 -6.55 -4.89 -7.61
N PRO A 232 -6.23 -3.94 -6.71
CA PRO A 232 -7.26 -3.08 -6.14
C PRO A 232 -8.12 -2.40 -7.21
N GLY A 233 -9.43 -2.49 -7.07
CA GLY A 233 -10.39 -2.02 -8.06
C GLY A 233 -10.25 -0.54 -8.38
N ARG A 234 -9.91 0.29 -7.38
CA ARG A 234 -9.69 1.73 -7.55
C ARG A 234 -8.44 2.07 -8.36
N LEU A 235 -7.57 1.11 -8.62
CA LEU A 235 -6.39 1.25 -9.49
C LEU A 235 -6.66 0.82 -10.93
N LEU A 236 -7.88 0.36 -11.26
CA LEU A 236 -8.21 0.01 -12.64
C LEU A 236 -8.12 1.25 -13.55
N PRO A 237 -7.67 1.07 -14.81
CA PRO A 237 -7.55 2.17 -15.76
C PRO A 237 -8.83 3.01 -15.88
N GLY A 238 -8.66 4.34 -15.96
CA GLY A 238 -9.77 5.29 -16.11
C GLY A 238 -10.61 5.49 -14.85
N ARG A 239 -10.21 4.93 -13.70
CA ARG A 239 -10.83 5.25 -12.41
C ARG A 239 -10.10 6.40 -11.74
N VAL A 240 -10.80 7.50 -11.54
CA VAL A 240 -10.28 8.65 -10.80
C VAL A 240 -10.57 8.41 -9.32
N ALA A 241 -9.55 8.50 -8.46
CA ALA A 241 -9.81 8.69 -7.03
C ALA A 241 -10.60 9.99 -6.89
N ARG A 242 -11.79 9.95 -6.30
CA ARG A 242 -12.59 11.17 -6.12
C ARG A 242 -11.75 12.14 -5.29
N ALA A 243 -11.34 13.24 -5.93
CA ALA A 243 -10.85 14.45 -5.27
C ALA A 243 -11.95 15.11 -4.43
#